data_AF-R0JSY7-F1
#
_entry.id   AF-R0JSY7-F1
#
_cell.length_a   1.000
_cell.length_b   1.000
_cell.length_c   1.000
_cell.angle_alpha   90.00
_cell.angle_beta   90.00
_cell.angle_gamma   90.00
#
_symmetry.space_group_name_H-M   'P 1'
#
loop_
_entity.id
_entity.type
_entity.pdbx_description
1 polymer ?
#
loop_
_entity_poly.entity_id
_entity_poly.type
_entity_poly.pdbx_seq_one_letter_code
_entity_poly.pdbx_strand_id
1 'polypeptide(L)'
;VNTLLNVKLSENESGEYVSLLDLPGNVLIIPQATLGGKLKGRKMQYHANIEKEKGLELYSQFVTLCEKELAANAKCMEAGVLVKYGTYGNRQ
;
A
#
# COMPACT_ATOMS: atom_id res chain seq x y z
N VAL A 1 -4.12 7.21 -0.79
CA VAL A 1 -4.56 6.15 -1.74
C VAL A 1 -4.49 6.63 -3.18
N ASN A 2 -5.21 7.70 -3.54
CA ASN A 2 -5.20 8.28 -4.90
C ASN A 2 -3.80 8.33 -5.56
N THR A 3 -2.82 8.95 -4.89
CA THR A 3 -1.44 9.04 -5.41
C THR A 3 -0.82 7.68 -5.72
N LEU A 4 -1.00 6.68 -4.85
CA LEU A 4 -0.37 5.37 -5.00
C LEU A 4 -1.01 4.53 -6.11
N LEU A 5 -2.33 4.65 -6.30
CA LEU A 5 -3.03 3.86 -7.32
C LEU A 5 -2.94 4.49 -8.71
N ASN A 6 -2.80 5.82 -8.80
CA ASN A 6 -2.73 6.57 -10.06
C ASN A 6 -1.30 6.89 -10.54
N VAL A 7 -0.28 6.73 -9.68
CA VAL A 7 1.11 6.93 -10.12
C VAL A 7 1.47 5.89 -11.18
N LYS A 8 2.17 6.32 -12.23
CA LYS A 8 2.56 5.48 -13.35
C LYS A 8 3.88 4.76 -13.04
N LEU A 9 3.79 3.59 -12.43
CA LEU A 9 4.94 2.77 -12.03
C LEU A 9 4.86 1.32 -12.53
N SER A 10 3.77 0.93 -13.20
CA SER A 10 3.61 -0.42 -13.76
C SER A 10 3.83 -0.39 -15.26
N GLU A 11 4.55 -1.36 -15.80
CA GLU A 11 4.83 -1.46 -17.23
C GLU A 11 3.77 -2.34 -17.92
N ASN A 12 3.20 -1.86 -19.02
CA ASN A 12 2.27 -2.63 -19.85
C ASN A 12 3.01 -3.41 -20.96
N GLU A 13 2.28 -4.15 -21.79
CA GLU A 13 2.86 -4.96 -22.88
C GLU A 13 3.62 -4.14 -23.94
N SER A 14 3.35 -2.84 -24.08
CA SER A 14 4.07 -1.94 -24.99
C SER A 14 5.30 -1.29 -24.37
N GLY A 15 5.62 -1.59 -23.10
CA GLY A 15 6.74 -1.00 -22.38
C GLY A 15 6.46 0.39 -21.80
N GLU A 16 5.21 0.85 -21.83
CA GLU A 16 4.81 2.14 -21.28
C GLU A 16 4.49 2.02 -19.79
N TYR A 17 4.93 3.01 -19.01
CA TYR A 17 4.53 3.14 -17.61
C TYR A 17 3.11 3.68 -17.51
N VAL A 18 2.25 2.90 -16.87
CA VAL A 18 0.84 3.19 -16.60
C VAL A 18 0.54 3.02 -15.10
N SER A 19 -0.63 3.51 -14.70
CA SER A 19 -1.09 3.37 -13.33
C SER A 19 -1.57 1.94 -13.05
N LEU A 20 -1.67 1.60 -11.76
CA LEU A 20 -2.20 0.29 -11.36
C LEU A 20 -3.67 0.14 -11.75
N LEU A 21 -4.43 1.24 -11.78
CA LEU A 21 -5.83 1.26 -12.20
C LEU A 21 -6.00 1.11 -13.72
N ASP A 22 -5.01 1.54 -14.50
CA ASP A 22 -5.03 1.45 -15.96
C ASP A 22 -4.61 0.07 -16.47
N LEU A 23 -3.66 -0.58 -15.79
CA LEU A 23 -3.15 -1.93 -16.12
C LEU A 23 -4.00 -3.08 -15.57
N PRO A 24 -5.00 -2.80 -14.72
CA PRO A 24 -5.36 -3.58 -13.52
C PRO A 24 -4.28 -4.50 -12.91
N GLY A 25 -3.97 -4.29 -11.62
CA GLY A 25 -3.03 -5.14 -10.88
C GLY A 25 -3.51 -5.53 -9.48
N ASN A 26 -3.09 -6.71 -9.01
CA ASN A 26 -3.26 -7.10 -7.61
C ASN A 26 -2.43 -6.20 -6.69
N VAL A 27 -2.93 -5.92 -5.49
CA VAL A 27 -2.25 -5.10 -4.48
C VAL A 27 -1.98 -5.93 -3.23
N LEU A 28 -0.73 -5.91 -2.75
CA LEU A 28 -0.34 -6.47 -1.46
C LEU A 28 0.16 -5.35 -0.53
N ILE A 29 -0.53 -5.14 0.60
CA ILE A 29 -0.24 -4.06 1.54
C ILE A 29 0.42 -4.63 2.81
N ILE A 30 1.67 -4.28 3.07
CA ILE A 30 2.42 -4.78 4.24
C ILE A 30 2.67 -3.64 5.24
N PRO A 31 2.31 -3.79 6.53
CA PRO A 31 2.63 -2.79 7.54
C PRO A 31 4.13 -2.84 7.85
N GLN A 32 4.87 -1.77 7.53
CA GLN A 32 6.32 -1.71 7.70
C GLN A 32 6.75 -0.43 8.42
N ALA A 33 6.49 -0.36 9.73
CA ALA A 33 6.86 0.81 10.55
C ALA A 33 8.37 1.06 10.61
N THR A 34 9.21 0.06 10.29
CA THR A 34 10.66 0.20 10.30
C THR A 34 11.19 1.19 9.26
N LEU A 35 10.41 1.52 8.22
CA LEU A 35 10.76 2.53 7.21
C LEU A 35 10.95 3.94 7.81
N GLY A 36 10.32 4.25 8.95
CA GLY A 36 10.52 5.52 9.66
C GLY A 36 11.79 5.56 10.52
N GLY A 37 12.54 4.46 10.57
CA GLY A 37 13.77 4.35 11.35
C GLY A 37 14.86 5.33 10.88
N LYS A 38 15.52 5.95 11.84
CA LYS A 38 16.69 6.80 11.60
C LYS A 38 17.91 6.24 12.33
N LEU A 39 19.09 6.39 11.75
CA LEU A 39 20.33 5.97 12.39
C LEU A 39 20.65 6.87 13.60
N LYS A 40 21.03 6.25 14.72
CA LYS A 40 21.58 6.90 15.92
C LYS A 40 22.77 6.10 16.44
N GLY A 41 23.97 6.56 16.10
CA GLY A 41 25.20 5.79 16.33
C GLY A 41 25.16 4.47 15.56
N ARG A 42 25.15 3.33 16.28
CA ARG A 42 25.08 1.98 15.71
C ARG A 42 23.70 1.32 15.83
N LYS A 43 22.65 2.07 16.17
CA LYS A 43 21.27 1.57 16.34
C LYS A 43 20.29 2.36 15.49
N MET A 44 19.14 1.77 15.17
CA MET A 44 17.99 2.50 14.63
C MET A 44 17.14 3.07 15.77
N GLN A 45 16.63 4.29 15.59
CA GLN A 45 15.64 4.92 16.46
C GLN A 45 14.36 5.21 15.68
N TYR A 46 13.21 5.12 16.35
CA TYR A 46 11.87 5.20 15.75
C TYR A 46 11.01 6.29 16.40
N HIS A 47 11.62 7.32 16.99
CA HIS A 47 10.89 8.37 17.72
C HIS A 47 9.88 9.16 16.86
N ALA A 48 10.04 9.14 15.52
CA ALA A 48 9.13 9.79 14.60
C ALA A 48 7.96 8.89 14.16
N ASN A 49 7.95 7.61 14.57
CA ASN A 49 6.85 6.72 14.26
C ASN A 49 5.63 7.09 15.10
N ILE A 50 4.47 6.88 14.51
CA ILE A 50 3.19 6.99 15.21
C ILE A 50 3.06 5.90 16.30
N GLU A 51 2.26 6.17 17.32
CA GLU A 51 1.88 5.19 18.34
C GLU A 51 1.14 3.98 17.75
N LYS A 52 1.20 2.84 18.44
CA LYS A 52 0.75 1.54 17.93
C LYS A 52 -0.74 1.53 17.60
N GLU A 53 -1.57 2.03 18.50
CA GLU A 53 -3.04 2.00 18.39
C GLU A 53 -3.50 2.89 17.23
N LYS A 54 -2.94 4.09 17.12
CA LYS A 54 -3.24 4.99 16.00
C LYS A 54 -2.69 4.46 14.67
N GLY A 55 -1.52 3.82 14.71
CA GLY A 55 -0.93 3.14 13.56
C GLY A 55 -1.82 2.01 13.03
N LEU A 56 -2.41 1.21 13.92
CA LEU A 56 -3.39 0.18 13.56
C LEU A 56 -4.63 0.79 12.90
N GLU A 57 -5.20 1.84 13.50
CA GLU A 57 -6.38 2.52 12.97
C GLU A 57 -6.14 3.05 11.54
N LEU A 58 -5.03 3.77 11.35
CA LEU A 58 -4.66 4.32 10.04
C LEU A 58 -4.36 3.22 9.01
N TYR A 59 -3.70 2.14 9.43
CA TYR A 59 -3.42 1.01 8.55
C TYR A 59 -4.72 0.34 8.08
N SER A 60 -5.66 0.06 8.99
CA SER A 60 -6.97 -0.51 8.64
C SER A 60 -7.80 0.40 7.74
N GLN A 61 -7.79 1.72 8.01
CA GLN A 61 -8.45 2.70 7.14
C GLN A 61 -7.80 2.73 5.75
N PHE A 62 -6.47 2.69 5.67
CA PHE A 62 -5.74 2.69 4.41
C PHE A 62 -6.07 1.45 3.56
N VAL A 63 -6.08 0.26 4.15
CA VAL A 63 -6.50 -0.99 3.48
C VAL A 63 -7.92 -0.85 2.94
N THR A 64 -8.86 -0.43 3.79
CA THR A 64 -10.28 -0.27 3.42
C THR A 64 -10.46 0.72 2.26
N LEU A 65 -9.68 1.82 2.25
CA LEU A 65 -9.74 2.80 1.17
C LEU A 65 -9.17 2.23 -0.15
N CYS A 66 -8.09 1.44 -0.09
CA CYS A 66 -7.56 0.76 -1.29
C CYS A 66 -8.58 -0.24 -1.87
N GLU A 67 -9.22 -1.05 -1.03
CA GLU A 67 -10.28 -1.97 -1.43
C GLU A 67 -11.43 -1.25 -2.14
N LYS A 68 -11.91 -0.14 -1.55
CA LYS A 68 -13.00 0.66 -2.13
C LYS A 68 -12.63 1.29 -3.47
N GLU A 69 -11.44 1.87 -3.59
CA GLU A 69 -10.99 2.51 -4.84
C GLU A 69 -10.84 1.49 -5.97
N LEU A 70 -10.31 0.30 -5.68
CA LEU A 70 -10.17 -0.78 -6.67
C LEU A 70 -11.53 -1.36 -7.07
N ALA A 71 -12.45 -1.53 -6.11
CA ALA A 71 -13.82 -1.96 -6.39
C ALA A 71 -14.67 -0.90 -7.13
N ALA A 72 -14.31 0.38 -7.03
CA ALA A 72 -14.97 1.45 -7.77
C ALA A 72 -14.46 1.58 -9.23
N ASN A 73 -13.31 0.99 -9.55
CA ASN A 73 -12.73 1.04 -10.89
C ASN A 73 -13.22 -0.13 -11.75
N ALA A 74 -13.90 0.17 -12.86
CA ALA A 74 -14.51 -0.84 -13.74
C ALA A 74 -13.49 -1.85 -14.30
N LYS A 75 -12.31 -1.40 -14.77
CA LYS A 75 -11.27 -2.29 -15.31
C LYS A 75 -10.76 -3.26 -14.24
N CYS A 76 -10.54 -2.75 -13.04
CA CYS A 76 -10.08 -3.55 -11.89
C CYS A 76 -11.12 -4.58 -11.46
N MET A 77 -12.39 -4.19 -11.40
CA MET A 77 -13.51 -5.08 -11.11
C MET A 77 -13.65 -6.19 -12.15
N GLU A 78 -13.63 -5.85 -13.44
CA GLU A 78 -13.74 -6.80 -14.55
C GLU A 78 -12.56 -7.78 -14.59
N ALA A 79 -11.35 -7.29 -14.29
CA ALA A 79 -10.14 -8.11 -14.21
C ALA A 79 -10.06 -8.97 -12.93
N GLY A 80 -10.99 -8.80 -11.98
CA GLY A 80 -11.02 -9.56 -10.73
C GLY A 80 -9.79 -9.32 -9.84
N VAL A 81 -9.28 -8.09 -9.80
CA VAL A 81 -8.09 -7.77 -9.01
C VAL A 81 -8.33 -7.97 -7.51
N LEU A 82 -7.29 -8.41 -6.81
CA LEU A 82 -7.33 -8.70 -5.38
C LEU A 82 -6.52 -7.68 -4.59
N VAL A 83 -7.07 -7.28 -3.45
CA VAL A 83 -6.33 -6.59 -2.40
C VAL A 83 -6.04 -7.61 -1.30
N LYS A 84 -4.76 -7.82 -1.00
CA LYS A 84 -4.31 -8.58 0.16
C LYS A 84 -3.50 -7.68 1.08
N TYR A 85 -3.46 -8.03 2.35
CA TYR A 85 -2.77 -7.22 3.33
C TYR A 85 -2.25 -8.06 4.49
N GLY A 86 -1.13 -7.63 5.07
CA GLY A 86 -0.50 -8.25 6.22
C GLY A 86 -1.25 -7.97 7.53
N THR A 87 -1.15 -8.86 8.51
CA THR A 87 -1.74 -8.61 9.83
C THR A 87 -0.87 -7.63 10.61
N TYR A 88 -1.40 -6.46 10.96
CA TYR A 88 -0.68 -5.45 11.72
C TYR A 88 -0.21 -5.99 13.08
N GLY A 89 1.07 -5.77 13.39
CA GLY A 89 1.70 -6.25 14.63
C GLY A 89 2.32 -7.65 14.55
N ASN A 90 2.03 -8.43 13.49
CA ASN A 90 2.70 -9.71 13.26
C ASN A 90 4.03 -9.53 12.51
N ARG A 91 4.86 -10.58 12.53
CA ARG A 91 5.99 -10.69 11.59
C ARG A 91 5.44 -10.89 10.17
N GLN A 92 5.90 -10.06 9.25
CA GLN A 92 5.52 -10.09 7.84
C GLN A 92 6.48 -10.99 7.06
#